data_AF-A0A607G5P9-F1
#
_entry.id   AF-A0A607G5P9-F1
#
_cell.length_a   1.000
_cell.length_b   1.000
_cell.length_c   1.000
_cell.angle_alpha   90.00
_cell.angle_beta   90.00
_cell.angle_gamma   90.00
#
_symmetry.space_group_name_H-M   'P 1'
#
loop_
_entity.id
_entity.type
_entity.pdbx_description
1 polymer ?
#
loop_
_entity_poly.entity_id
_entity_poly.type
_entity_poly.pdbx_seq_one_letter_code
_entity_poly.pdbx_strand_id
1 'polypeptide(L)'
;MKLTTLLKKHFDIEEITDVDSTVNREVYTIWVYEKGEDCEPLLILKDAQDFMGVDGWLVGNIYSTLQHGLLLQHEELKTMIRNGEIKSR
;
A
#
# COMPACT_ATOMS: atom_id res chain seq x y z
N MET A 1 -2.40 16.61 2.75
CA MET A 1 -3.23 15.68 1.95
C MET A 1 -3.12 14.30 2.56
N LYS A 2 -4.25 13.62 2.85
CA LYS A 2 -4.25 12.24 3.36
C LYS A 2 -3.71 11.29 2.28
N LEU A 3 -3.04 10.20 2.68
CA LEU A 3 -2.42 9.23 1.74
C LEU A 3 -3.45 8.66 0.76
N THR A 4 -4.62 8.24 1.24
CA THR A 4 -5.71 7.71 0.41
C THR A 4 -6.21 8.72 -0.64
N THR A 5 -6.24 10.01 -0.31
CA THR A 5 -6.57 11.07 -1.28
C THR A 5 -5.51 11.21 -2.37
N LEU A 6 -4.23 11.02 -2.04
CA LEU A 6 -3.16 11.01 -3.03
C LEU A 6 -3.26 9.76 -3.92
N LEU A 7 -3.41 8.58 -3.31
CA LEU A 7 -3.53 7.32 -4.03
C LEU A 7 -4.70 7.35 -5.02
N LYS A 8 -5.89 7.78 -4.61
CA LYS A 8 -7.09 7.86 -5.47
C LYS A 8 -6.91 8.73 -6.73
N LYS A 9 -5.93 9.63 -6.75
CA LYS A 9 -5.58 10.43 -7.95
C LYS A 9 -4.79 9.66 -8.99
N HIS A 10 -4.03 8.65 -8.58
CA HIS A 10 -3.10 7.90 -9.43
C HIS A 10 -3.50 6.45 -9.63
N PHE A 11 -4.30 5.90 -8.71
CA PHE A 11 -4.68 4.50 -8.61
C PHE A 11 -6.17 4.38 -8.26
N ASP A 12 -6.71 3.19 -8.47
CA ASP A 12 -7.90 2.75 -7.74
C ASP A 12 -7.46 2.06 -6.45
N ILE A 13 -8.26 2.21 -5.39
CA ILE A 13 -7.92 1.63 -4.09
C ILE A 13 -9.14 1.07 -3.38
N GLU A 14 -8.88 0.04 -2.59
CA GLU A 14 -9.80 -0.49 -1.60
C GLU A 14 -9.15 -0.43 -0.21
N GLU A 15 -9.92 0.01 0.79
CA GLU A 15 -9.47 0.15 2.18
C GLU A 15 -10.10 -1.00 2.98
N ILE A 16 -9.27 -1.86 3.59
CA ILE A 16 -9.71 -3.08 4.28
C ILE A 16 -9.08 -3.14 5.66
N THR A 17 -9.88 -3.37 6.70
CA THR A 17 -9.41 -3.75 8.03
C THR A 17 -9.83 -5.18 8.29
N ASP A 18 -8.87 -6.08 8.47
CA ASP A 18 -9.14 -7.49 8.77
C ASP A 18 -8.03 -8.08 9.65
N VAL A 19 -8.27 -9.25 10.24
CA VAL A 19 -7.31 -9.96 11.08
C VAL A 19 -6.19 -10.55 10.21
N ASP A 20 -4.98 -10.00 10.34
CA ASP A 20 -3.81 -10.57 9.71
C ASP A 20 -3.34 -11.79 10.52
N SER A 21 -3.36 -12.96 9.89
CA SER A 21 -3.00 -14.24 10.52
C SER A 21 -1.56 -14.31 11.01
N THR A 22 -0.65 -13.50 10.48
CA THR A 22 0.77 -13.47 10.86
C THR A 22 0.97 -12.89 12.25
N VAL A 23 0.15 -11.89 12.59
CA VAL A 23 0.27 -11.09 13.81
C VAL A 23 -0.94 -11.24 14.75
N ASN A 24 -1.94 -12.02 14.32
CA ASN A 24 -3.17 -12.37 15.03
C ASN A 24 -3.88 -11.15 15.63
N ARG A 25 -4.05 -10.11 14.83
CA ARG A 25 -4.69 -8.83 15.17
C ARG A 25 -5.28 -8.19 13.92
N GLU A 26 -6.20 -7.27 14.11
CA GLU A 26 -6.69 -6.41 13.02
C GLU A 26 -5.55 -5.53 12.50
N VAL A 27 -5.42 -5.47 11.19
CA VAL A 27 -4.45 -4.63 10.48
C VAL A 27 -5.19 -3.85 9.40
N TYR A 28 -5.03 -2.53 9.42
CA TYR A 28 -5.53 -1.71 8.33
C TYR A 28 -4.63 -1.88 7.08
N THR A 29 -5.27 -2.10 5.94
CA THR A 29 -4.60 -2.32 4.65
C THR A 29 -5.26 -1.50 3.55
N ILE A 30 -4.45 -1.11 2.57
CA ILE A 30 -4.92 -0.44 1.35
C ILE A 30 -4.47 -1.29 0.17
N TRP A 31 -5.42 -1.82 -0.57
CA TRP A 31 -5.17 -2.54 -1.81
C TRP A 31 -5.11 -1.50 -2.92
N VAL A 32 -4.03 -1.53 -3.71
CA VAL A 32 -3.75 -0.52 -4.72
C VAL A 32 -3.76 -1.16 -6.10
N TYR A 33 -4.59 -0.65 -6.99
CA TYR A 33 -4.85 -1.17 -8.33
C TYR A 33 -4.44 -0.17 -9.40
N GLU A 34 -4.22 -0.67 -10.62
CA GLU A 34 -4.09 0.21 -11.77
C GLU A 34 -5.40 0.98 -12.03
N LYS A 35 -5.28 2.24 -12.46
CA LYS A 35 -6.42 3.14 -12.57
C LYS A 35 -7.32 2.72 -13.74
N GLY A 36 -8.59 2.42 -13.46
CA GLY A 36 -9.60 2.10 -14.45
C GLY A 36 -9.50 0.68 -15.03
N GLU A 37 -8.64 -0.17 -14.44
CA GLU A 37 -8.43 -1.54 -14.88
C GLU A 37 -9.11 -2.52 -13.91
N ASP A 38 -9.76 -3.56 -14.44
CA ASP A 38 -10.30 -4.67 -13.64
C ASP A 38 -9.21 -5.75 -13.51
N CYS A 39 -8.30 -5.55 -12.56
CA CYS A 39 -7.12 -6.36 -12.38
C CYS A 39 -6.87 -6.74 -10.91
N GLU A 40 -5.91 -7.64 -10.70
CA GLU A 40 -5.36 -7.87 -9.36
C GLU A 40 -4.70 -6.59 -8.81
N PRO A 41 -4.58 -6.41 -7.49
CA PRO A 41 -3.87 -5.26 -6.96
C PRO A 41 -2.38 -5.30 -7.33
N LEU A 42 -1.79 -4.17 -7.70
CA LEU A 42 -0.34 -3.99 -7.88
C LEU A 42 0.42 -4.39 -6.61
N LEU A 43 -0.09 -3.90 -5.48
CA LEU A 43 0.46 -4.10 -4.15
C LEU A 43 -0.59 -3.83 -3.08
N ILE A 44 -0.32 -4.32 -1.88
CA ILE A 44 -1.10 -4.06 -0.67
C ILE A 44 -0.21 -3.27 0.29
N LEU A 45 -0.65 -2.12 0.73
CA LEU A 45 0.00 -1.35 1.79
C LEU A 45 -0.60 -1.77 3.12
N LYS A 46 0.18 -2.37 4.01
CA LYS A 46 -0.26 -2.68 5.38
C LYS A 46 0.23 -1.60 6.33
N ASP A 47 -0.64 -1.15 7.23
CA ASP A 47 -0.24 -0.23 8.29
C ASP A 47 0.81 -0.91 9.17
N ALA A 48 2.03 -0.35 9.19
CA ALA A 48 3.14 -0.95 9.91
C ALA A 48 3.03 -0.76 11.42
N GLN A 49 2.25 0.21 11.88
CA GLN A 49 2.01 0.45 13.30
C GLN A 49 1.11 -0.66 13.86
N ASP A 50 0.07 -1.04 13.12
CA ASP A 50 -0.77 -2.19 13.45
C ASP A 50 0.04 -3.49 13.39
N PHE A 51 0.76 -3.69 12.28
CA PHE A 51 1.43 -4.96 11.99
C PHE A 51 2.65 -5.24 12.89
N MET A 52 3.55 -4.27 13.06
CA MET A 52 4.83 -4.47 13.77
C MET A 52 5.20 -3.36 14.75
N GLY A 53 4.32 -2.38 14.98
CA GLY A 53 4.53 -1.35 16.00
C GLY A 53 5.45 -0.20 15.59
N VAL A 54 5.63 0.04 14.27
CA VAL A 54 6.51 1.09 13.74
C VAL A 54 5.76 2.02 12.79
N ASP A 55 6.21 3.27 12.66
CA ASP A 55 5.61 4.23 11.73
C ASP A 55 5.94 3.86 10.27
N GLY A 56 4.92 3.84 9.41
CA GLY A 56 5.06 3.65 7.97
C GLY A 56 4.13 2.59 7.38
N TRP A 57 4.47 2.12 6.18
CA TRP A 57 3.69 1.19 5.39
C TRP A 57 4.53 0.00 4.94
N LEU A 58 4.08 -1.20 5.26
CA LEU A 58 4.71 -2.43 4.79
C LEU A 58 4.14 -2.82 3.42
N VAL A 59 5.02 -2.99 2.44
CA VAL A 59 4.64 -3.34 1.06
C VAL A 59 4.41 -4.84 0.92
N GLY A 60 3.16 -5.26 0.78
CA GLY A 60 2.77 -6.55 0.23
C GLY A 60 2.77 -6.50 -1.29
N ASN A 61 3.93 -6.67 -1.92
CA ASN A 61 4.04 -6.63 -3.38
C ASN A 61 3.36 -7.85 -4.03
N ILE A 62 2.56 -7.62 -5.07
CA ILE A 62 1.98 -8.66 -5.94
C ILE A 62 2.73 -8.66 -7.27
N TYR A 63 2.60 -7.58 -8.06
CA TYR A 63 3.27 -7.44 -9.36
C TYR A 63 3.79 -6.02 -9.66
N SER A 64 3.88 -5.15 -8.66
CA SER A 64 4.49 -3.82 -8.81
C SER A 64 6.02 -3.86 -8.85
N THR A 65 6.65 -2.77 -9.29
CA THR A 65 8.11 -2.54 -9.27
C THR A 65 8.74 -2.59 -7.88
N LEU A 66 7.96 -2.48 -6.80
CA LEU A 66 8.46 -2.46 -5.42
C LEU A 66 8.87 -3.85 -4.91
N GLN A 67 9.74 -3.86 -3.90
CA GLN A 67 10.14 -5.08 -3.20
C GLN A 67 9.08 -5.48 -2.16
N HIS A 68 8.74 -6.78 -2.11
CA HIS A 68 7.89 -7.33 -1.06
C HIS A 68 8.56 -7.21 0.31
N GLY A 69 7.83 -6.77 1.33
CA GLY A 69 8.32 -6.53 2.69
C GLY A 69 9.07 -5.21 2.86
N LEU A 70 9.15 -4.35 1.82
CA LEU A 70 9.74 -3.02 1.95
C LEU A 70 8.91 -2.16 2.92
N LEU A 71 9.57 -1.58 3.93
CA LEU A 71 8.95 -0.62 4.83
C LEU A 71 9.18 0.79 4.28
N LEU A 72 8.11 1.48 3.91
CA LEU A 72 8.14 2.85 3.39
C LEU A 72 7.65 3.83 4.44
N GLN A 73 8.42 4.90 4.62
CA GLN A 73 7.99 6.02 5.46
C GLN A 73 6.91 6.83 4.76
N HIS A 74 6.09 7.52 5.54
CA HIS A 74 4.93 8.28 5.04
C HIS A 74 5.28 9.28 3.91
N GLU A 75 6.36 10.05 4.06
CA GLU A 75 6.76 11.04 3.06
C GLU A 75 7.49 10.43 1.87
N GLU A 76 8.19 9.31 2.08
CA GLU A 76 8.84 8.55 1.00
C GLU A 76 7.78 7.99 0.06
N LEU A 77 6.79 7.26 0.60
CA LEU A 77 5.69 6.71 -0.18
C LEU A 77 4.94 7.79 -0.97
N LYS A 78 4.64 8.95 -0.34
CA LYS A 78 3.99 10.06 -1.04
C LYS A 78 4.85 10.62 -2.17
N THR A 79 6.17 10.66 -1.99
CA THR A 79 7.10 11.12 -3.03
C THR A 79 7.13 10.16 -4.20
N MET A 80 7.23 8.86 -3.94
CA MET A 80 7.18 7.81 -4.97
C MET A 80 5.87 7.86 -5.78
N ILE A 81 4.72 8.03 -5.12
CA ILE A 81 3.42 8.16 -5.81
C ILE A 81 3.41 9.38 -6.74
N ARG A 82 3.87 10.55 -6.25
CA ARG A 82 3.89 11.79 -7.04
C ARG A 82 4.83 11.70 -8.24
N ASN A 83 5.96 11.02 -8.08
CA ASN A 83 6.93 10.80 -9.13
C ASN A 83 6.50 9.67 -10.10
N GLY A 84 5.42 8.96 -9.78
CA GLY A 84 4.92 7.84 -10.56
C GLY A 84 5.89 6.65 -10.56
N GLU A 85 6.60 6.39 -9.47
CA GLU A 85 7.61 5.32 -9.37
C GLU A 85 7.00 3.93 -9.12
N ILE A 86 5.74 3.90 -8.69
CA ILE A 86 4.97 2.67 -8.44
C ILE A 86 4.21 2.31 -9.71
N LYS A 87 4.60 1.21 -10.36
CA LYS A 87 4.04 0.72 -11.63
C LYS A 87 4.03 -0.81 -11.65
N SER A 88 3.36 -1.43 -12.61
CA SER A 88 3.53 -2.84 -12.92
C SER A 88 4.97 -3.15 -13.34
N ARG A 89 5.46 -4.38 -13.08
CA ARG A 89 6.75 -4.88 -13.59
C ARG A 89 6.71 -5.21 -15.08
#